data_AF-K1U738-F1
#
_entry.id   AF-K1U738-F1
#
_cell.length_a   1.000
_cell.length_b   1.000
_cell.length_c   1.000
_cell.angle_alpha   90.00
_cell.angle_beta   90.00
_cell.angle_gamma   90.00
#
_symmetry.space_group_name_H-M   'P 1'
#
loop_
_entity.id
_entity.type
_entity.pdbx_description
1 polymer ?
#
loop_
_entity_poly.entity_id
_entity_poly.type
_entity_poly.pdbx_seq_one_letter_code
_entity_poly.pdbx_strand_id
1 'polypeptide(L)'
;MSEELLSRDKLLDDKDADILVIAKVWDEYDKLLTENNATDFSTIQTDAWRMMQNSDISASVREKIRYVMVDEYQDTNHIQEQLILAIGGKHGNICVVGDDDQGLYRFRGATIQNIFEFPKHFGENECRVIKLEENYRSEKGIIDLYNNWM
;
A
#
# COMPACT_ATOMS: atom_id res chain seq x y z
N MET A 1 11.03 -3.57 5.00
CA MET A 1 11.89 -2.38 5.18
C MET A 1 11.73 -1.41 4.01
N SER A 2 11.93 -1.87 2.78
CA SER A 2 11.61 -1.12 1.56
C SER A 2 10.12 -0.76 1.45
N GLU A 3 9.23 -1.72 1.69
CA GLU A 3 7.76 -1.54 1.61
C GLU A 3 7.18 -0.60 2.68
N GLU A 4 7.96 -0.31 3.74
CA GLU A 4 7.63 0.63 4.82
C GLU A 4 8.34 1.99 4.65
N LEU A 5 9.02 2.20 3.51
CA LEU A 5 9.79 3.42 3.23
C LEU A 5 10.78 3.82 4.33
N LEU A 6 11.37 2.83 5.01
CA LEU A 6 12.36 3.09 6.06
C LEU A 6 13.61 3.78 5.49
N SER A 7 14.13 4.75 6.23
CA SER A 7 15.37 5.43 5.86
C SER A 7 16.57 4.57 6.23
N ARG A 8 17.27 4.07 5.22
CA ARG A 8 18.49 3.27 5.39
C ARG A 8 19.58 4.03 6.14
N ASP A 9 19.78 5.32 5.83
CA ASP A 9 20.76 6.16 6.52
C ASP A 9 20.49 6.26 8.02
N LYS A 10 19.22 6.38 8.42
CA LYS A 10 18.85 6.36 9.85
C LYS A 10 19.17 5.04 10.53
N LEU A 11 19.03 3.91 9.83
CA LEU A 11 19.35 2.59 10.38
C LEU A 11 20.86 2.36 10.47
N LEU A 12 21.64 2.94 9.55
CA LEU A 12 23.10 2.90 9.58
C LEU A 12 23.71 3.76 10.69
N ASP A 13 22.97 4.78 11.15
CA ASP A 13 23.33 5.64 12.28
C ASP A 13 22.78 5.13 13.64
N ASP A 14 22.11 3.97 13.65
CA ASP A 14 21.56 3.41 14.89
C ASP A 14 22.67 2.94 15.84
N LYS A 15 22.40 2.96 17.14
CA LYS A 15 23.35 2.52 18.17
C LYS A 15 23.22 1.03 18.48
N ASP A 16 22.11 0.41 18.11
CA ASP A 16 21.87 -1.01 18.31
C ASP A 16 22.64 -1.84 17.27
N ALA A 17 23.42 -2.81 17.76
CA ALA A 17 24.27 -3.64 16.91
C ALA A 17 23.47 -4.50 15.93
N ASP A 18 22.30 -5.00 16.32
CA ASP A 18 21.46 -5.86 15.47
C ASP A 18 20.84 -5.04 14.34
N ILE A 19 20.39 -3.82 14.64
CA ILE A 19 19.87 -2.88 13.64
C ILE A 19 20.96 -2.51 12.62
N LEU A 20 22.16 -2.21 13.10
CA LEU A 20 23.31 -1.90 12.24
C LEU A 20 23.68 -3.05 11.30
N VAL A 21 23.62 -4.30 11.78
CA VAL A 21 23.90 -5.49 10.95
C VAL A 21 22.87 -5.59 9.83
N ILE A 22 21.58 -5.46 10.16
CA ILE A 22 20.49 -5.50 9.17
C ILE A 22 20.66 -4.38 8.14
N ALA A 23 20.98 -3.16 8.59
CA ALA A 23 21.19 -2.01 7.72
C ALA A 23 22.34 -2.22 6.72
N LYS A 24 23.47 -2.79 7.17
CA LYS A 24 24.61 -3.11 6.32
C LYS A 24 24.30 -4.21 5.30
N VAL A 25 23.58 -5.25 5.71
CA VAL A 25 23.14 -6.32 4.81
C VAL A 25 22.20 -5.75 3.74
N TRP A 26 21.28 -4.87 4.13
CA TRP A 26 20.39 -4.20 3.17
C TRP A 26 21.16 -3.29 2.21
N ASP A 27 22.12 -2.50 2.70
CA ASP A 27 22.96 -1.65 1.84
C ASP A 27 23.75 -2.47 0.79
N GLU A 28 24.33 -3.61 1.21
CA GLU A 28 25.03 -4.51 0.29
C GLU A 28 24.09 -5.17 -0.71
N TYR A 29 22.89 -5.58 -0.27
CA TYR A 29 21.87 -6.15 -1.14
C TYR A 29 21.45 -5.18 -2.26
N ASP A 30 21.18 -3.92 -1.92
CA ASP A 30 20.79 -2.89 -2.90
C ASP A 30 21.93 -2.59 -3.89
N LYS A 31 23.19 -2.60 -3.43
CA LYS A 31 24.36 -2.47 -4.32
C LYS A 31 24.41 -3.59 -5.33
N LEU A 32 24.24 -4.84 -4.88
CA LEU A 32 24.24 -6.01 -5.75
C LEU A 32 23.10 -5.93 -6.78
N LEU A 33 21.89 -5.51 -6.39
CA LEU A 33 20.80 -5.31 -7.34
C LEU A 33 21.18 -4.27 -8.41
N THR A 34 21.75 -3.15 -7.99
CA THR A 34 22.15 -2.04 -8.88
C THR A 34 23.25 -2.47 -9.86
N GLU A 35 24.32 -3.09 -9.35
CA GLU A 35 25.46 -3.55 -10.15
C GLU A 35 25.06 -4.59 -11.20
N ASN A 36 24.04 -5.41 -10.91
CA ASN A 36 23.52 -6.42 -11.80
C ASN A 36 22.36 -5.94 -12.67
N ASN A 37 21.97 -4.65 -12.58
CA ASN A 37 20.78 -4.10 -13.25
C ASN A 37 19.53 -4.97 -13.02
N ALA A 38 19.35 -5.41 -11.78
CA ALA A 38 18.28 -6.30 -11.34
C ALA A 38 17.27 -5.57 -10.45
N THR A 39 16.05 -6.09 -10.40
CA THR A 39 14.98 -5.63 -9.52
C THR A 39 14.29 -6.83 -8.88
N ASP A 40 13.79 -6.66 -7.66
CA ASP A 40 12.90 -7.59 -6.99
C ASP A 40 11.46 -7.03 -6.91
N PHE A 41 10.55 -7.79 -6.31
CA PHE A 41 9.14 -7.40 -6.20
C PHE A 41 8.89 -6.17 -5.32
N SER A 42 9.67 -6.00 -4.25
CA SER A 42 9.57 -4.85 -3.36
C SER A 42 10.19 -3.61 -3.99
N THR A 43 11.29 -3.75 -4.72
CA THR A 43 11.97 -2.62 -5.39
C THR A 43 11.16 -2.07 -6.55
N ILE A 44 10.39 -2.90 -7.27
CA ILE A 44 9.44 -2.40 -8.29
C ILE A 44 8.49 -1.36 -7.68
N GLN A 45 7.96 -1.62 -6.49
CA GLN A 45 7.02 -0.74 -5.81
C GLN A 45 7.70 0.54 -5.33
N THR A 46 8.86 0.43 -4.68
CA THR A 46 9.57 1.59 -4.15
C THR A 46 10.17 2.46 -5.24
N ASP A 47 10.68 1.89 -6.32
CA ASP A 47 11.21 2.63 -7.46
C ASP A 47 10.10 3.34 -8.23
N ALA A 48 8.94 2.70 -8.42
CA ALA A 48 7.76 3.37 -8.98
C ALA A 48 7.36 4.58 -8.13
N TRP A 49 7.31 4.42 -6.80
CA TRP A 49 7.00 5.53 -5.89
C TRP A 49 8.06 6.65 -5.94
N ARG A 50 9.36 6.30 -5.99
CA ARG A 50 10.47 7.26 -6.15
C ARG A 50 10.34 8.05 -7.46
N MET A 51 10.02 7.37 -8.57
CA MET A 51 9.78 8.02 -9.86
C MET A 51 8.59 8.99 -9.79
N MET A 52 7.54 8.65 -9.04
CA MET A 52 6.39 9.53 -8.82
C MET A 52 6.71 10.78 -7.99
N GLN A 53 7.87 10.86 -7.33
CA GLN A 53 8.33 12.10 -6.68
C GLN A 53 8.84 13.14 -7.69
N ASN A 54 9.12 12.74 -8.93
CA ASN A 54 9.46 13.66 -10.01
C ASN A 54 8.17 14.28 -10.60
N SER A 55 8.11 15.61 -10.71
CA SER A 55 6.92 16.33 -11.19
C SER A 55 6.55 16.00 -12.63
N ASP A 56 7.52 15.82 -13.50
CA ASP A 56 7.30 15.60 -14.93
C ASP A 56 6.79 14.19 -15.18
N ILE A 57 7.38 13.20 -14.48
CA ILE A 57 6.92 11.81 -14.51
C ILE A 57 5.51 11.72 -13.94
N SER A 58 5.29 12.25 -12.73
CA SER A 58 3.98 12.17 -12.09
C SER A 58 2.88 12.90 -12.87
N ALA A 59 3.18 14.03 -13.50
CA ALA A 59 2.23 14.72 -14.39
C ALA A 59 1.87 13.86 -15.61
N SER A 60 2.87 13.27 -16.27
CA SER A 60 2.68 12.37 -17.42
C SER A 60 1.87 11.12 -17.06
N VAL A 61 2.11 10.54 -15.87
CA VAL A 61 1.36 9.39 -15.38
C VAL A 61 -0.08 9.76 -15.07
N ARG A 62 -0.31 10.87 -14.35
CA ARG A 62 -1.66 11.36 -13.99
C ARG A 62 -2.50 11.75 -15.19
N GLU A 63 -1.87 12.26 -16.26
CA GLU A 63 -2.56 12.55 -17.52
C GLU A 63 -3.13 11.27 -18.16
N LYS A 64 -2.38 10.17 -18.09
CA LYS A 64 -2.78 8.86 -18.65
C LYS A 64 -3.75 8.12 -17.74
N ILE A 65 -3.51 8.14 -16.42
CA ILE A 65 -4.31 7.42 -15.42
C ILE A 65 -5.20 8.44 -14.69
N ARG A 66 -6.38 8.69 -15.27
CA ARG A 66 -7.32 9.69 -14.74
C ARG A 66 -8.19 9.19 -13.60
N TYR A 67 -8.42 7.88 -13.53
CA TYR A 67 -9.20 7.20 -12.50
C TYR A 67 -8.46 5.96 -12.03
N VAL A 68 -8.42 5.76 -10.72
CA VAL A 68 -7.76 4.62 -10.08
C VAL A 68 -8.82 3.82 -9.35
N MET A 69 -8.89 2.52 -9.63
CA MET A 69 -9.74 1.59 -8.89
C MET A 69 -8.85 0.50 -8.28
N VAL A 70 -9.01 0.25 -6.99
CA VAL A 70 -8.23 -0.73 -6.25
C VAL A 70 -9.18 -1.68 -5.56
N ASP A 71 -8.99 -2.96 -5.82
CA ASP A 71 -9.71 -4.05 -5.16
C ASP A 71 -8.85 -4.60 -4.01
N GLU A 72 -9.47 -5.32 -3.06
CA GLU A 72 -8.81 -5.91 -1.89
C GLU A 72 -7.93 -4.93 -1.10
N TYR A 73 -8.43 -3.71 -0.87
CA TYR A 73 -7.65 -2.62 -0.29
C TYR A 73 -7.18 -2.90 1.14
N GLN A 74 -7.88 -3.76 1.88
CA GLN A 74 -7.49 -4.20 3.22
C GLN A 74 -6.13 -4.93 3.24
N ASP A 75 -5.71 -5.49 2.11
CA ASP A 75 -4.46 -6.25 1.97
C ASP A 75 -3.29 -5.40 1.44
N THR A 76 -3.49 -4.09 1.30
CA THR A 76 -2.43 -3.18 0.87
C THR A 76 -1.41 -2.92 1.97
N ASN A 77 -0.14 -2.78 1.59
CA ASN A 77 0.93 -2.30 2.46
C ASN A 77 1.13 -0.77 2.31
N HIS A 78 2.03 -0.20 3.12
CA HIS A 78 2.26 1.24 3.13
C HIS A 78 2.69 1.79 1.75
N ILE A 79 3.68 1.17 1.09
CA ILE A 79 4.16 1.65 -0.21
C ILE A 79 3.07 1.63 -1.30
N GLN A 80 2.18 0.63 -1.28
CA GLN A 80 1.06 0.53 -2.22
C GLN A 80 0.07 1.67 -2.02
N GLU A 81 -0.32 1.95 -0.77
CA GLU A 81 -1.18 3.09 -0.46
C GLU A 81 -0.56 4.40 -0.95
N GLN A 82 0.74 4.63 -0.65
CA GLN A 82 1.43 5.84 -1.07
C GLN A 82 1.48 5.98 -2.60
N LEU A 83 1.66 4.89 -3.33
CA LEU A 83 1.65 4.90 -4.80
C LEU A 83 0.25 5.21 -5.35
N ILE A 84 -0.80 4.62 -4.78
CA ILE A 84 -2.20 4.87 -5.15
C ILE A 84 -2.54 6.36 -4.96
N LEU A 85 -2.18 6.93 -3.80
CA LEU A 85 -2.36 8.35 -3.49
C LEU A 85 -1.52 9.25 -4.42
N ALA A 86 -0.28 8.86 -4.72
CA ALA A 86 0.56 9.62 -5.66
C ALA A 86 -0.05 9.68 -7.07
N ILE A 87 -0.72 8.61 -7.52
CA ILE A 87 -1.35 8.56 -8.84
C ILE A 87 -2.69 9.31 -8.82
N GLY A 88 -3.65 8.91 -7.99
CA GLY A 88 -5.02 9.42 -8.08
C GLY A 88 -5.39 10.52 -7.07
N GLY A 89 -4.60 10.70 -6.00
CA GLY A 89 -5.01 11.48 -4.83
C GLY A 89 -5.21 12.96 -5.14
N LYS A 90 -4.36 13.54 -5.99
CA LYS A 90 -4.43 14.96 -6.39
C LYS A 90 -5.76 15.33 -7.07
N HIS A 91 -6.40 14.39 -7.76
CA HIS A 91 -7.63 14.63 -8.50
C HIS A 91 -8.87 14.08 -7.80
N GLY A 92 -8.73 13.40 -6.65
CA GLY A 92 -9.85 12.75 -5.95
C GLY A 92 -10.50 11.61 -6.73
N ASN A 93 -9.87 11.12 -7.80
CA ASN A 93 -10.42 10.09 -8.69
C ASN A 93 -9.95 8.69 -8.30
N ILE A 94 -10.04 8.36 -7.01
CA ILE A 94 -9.69 7.05 -6.47
C ILE A 94 -10.95 6.38 -5.94
N CYS A 95 -11.17 5.14 -6.33
CA CYS A 95 -12.15 4.23 -5.74
C CYS A 95 -11.40 3.03 -5.16
N VAL A 96 -11.56 2.77 -3.86
CA VAL A 96 -11.03 1.57 -3.22
C VAL A 96 -12.18 0.70 -2.73
N VAL A 97 -12.01 -0.60 -2.85
CA VAL A 97 -12.95 -1.62 -2.37
C VAL A 97 -12.19 -2.58 -1.49
N GLY A 98 -12.79 -2.99 -0.38
CA GLY A 98 -12.21 -3.98 0.52
C GLY A 98 -13.17 -4.35 1.64
N ASP A 99 -12.79 -5.39 2.38
CA ASP A 99 -13.54 -5.97 3.48
C ASP A 99 -12.59 -6.17 4.67
N ASP A 100 -12.87 -5.51 5.79
CA ASP A 100 -12.03 -5.54 6.98
C ASP A 100 -11.99 -6.94 7.63
N ASP A 101 -13.06 -7.72 7.54
CA ASP A 101 -13.09 -9.09 8.07
C ASP A 101 -12.25 -10.07 7.22
N GLN A 102 -11.75 -9.64 6.06
CA GLN A 102 -10.94 -10.45 5.13
C GLN A 102 -9.45 -10.07 5.10
N GLY A 103 -8.97 -9.21 6.01
CA GLY A 103 -7.56 -8.83 6.08
C GLY A 103 -6.64 -9.96 6.58
N LEU A 104 -6.20 -10.84 5.68
CA LEU A 104 -5.40 -12.04 6.02
C LEU A 104 -3.89 -11.87 5.81
N TYR A 105 -3.45 -10.84 5.08
CA TYR A 105 -2.05 -10.71 4.65
C TYR A 105 -1.15 -9.87 5.57
N ARG A 106 -1.51 -9.66 6.84
CA ARG A 106 -0.70 -8.88 7.80
C ARG A 106 0.74 -9.37 7.93
N PHE A 107 0.98 -10.68 7.80
CA PHE A 107 2.33 -11.28 7.83
C PHE A 107 3.23 -10.83 6.66
N ARG A 108 2.67 -10.22 5.62
CA ARG A 108 3.38 -9.64 4.47
C ARG A 108 3.45 -8.10 4.52
N GLY A 109 3.13 -7.49 5.66
CA GLY A 109 3.13 -6.03 5.81
C GLY A 109 1.82 -5.36 5.39
N ALA A 110 0.79 -6.13 5.00
CA ALA A 110 -0.53 -5.55 4.79
C ALA A 110 -1.07 -4.94 6.09
N THR A 111 -1.71 -3.79 5.97
CA THR A 111 -2.17 -3.01 7.11
C THR A 111 -3.64 -2.65 6.92
N ILE A 112 -4.50 -3.33 7.68
CA ILE A 112 -5.95 -3.10 7.66
C ILE A 112 -6.31 -1.64 7.99
N GLN A 113 -5.45 -0.92 8.70
CA GLN A 113 -5.63 0.49 9.00
C GLN A 113 -5.78 1.33 7.71
N ASN A 114 -5.15 0.94 6.59
CA ASN A 114 -5.27 1.67 5.32
C ASN A 114 -6.73 1.87 4.91
N ILE A 115 -7.58 0.84 4.99
CA ILE A 115 -8.99 0.96 4.58
C ILE A 115 -9.78 1.87 5.52
N PHE A 116 -9.51 1.81 6.83
CA PHE A 116 -10.17 2.68 7.81
C PHE A 116 -9.72 4.13 7.73
N GLU A 117 -8.45 4.35 7.38
CA GLU A 117 -7.84 5.68 7.30
C GLU A 117 -7.98 6.31 5.93
N PHE A 118 -8.40 5.57 4.90
CA PHE A 118 -8.56 6.06 3.54
C PHE A 118 -9.32 7.40 3.43
N PRO A 119 -10.47 7.59 4.12
CA PRO A 119 -11.18 8.87 4.07
C PRO A 119 -10.39 10.06 4.63
N LYS A 120 -9.42 9.82 5.53
CA LYS A 120 -8.60 10.86 6.17
C LYS A 120 -7.58 11.48 5.21
N HIS A 121 -7.31 10.83 4.07
CA HIS A 121 -6.40 11.35 3.04
C HIS A 121 -7.04 12.46 2.18
N PHE A 122 -8.35 12.69 2.32
CA PHE A 122 -9.11 13.65 1.53
C PHE A 122 -9.77 14.71 2.44
N GLY A 123 -10.26 15.79 1.83
CA GLY A 123 -10.99 16.83 2.55
C GLY A 123 -12.27 16.29 3.20
N GLU A 124 -12.79 17.03 4.19
CA GLU A 124 -14.03 16.67 4.87
C GLU A 124 -15.17 16.53 3.85
N ASN A 125 -15.88 15.40 3.87
CA ASN A 125 -16.95 15.04 2.95
C ASN A 125 -16.55 14.87 1.46
N GLU A 126 -15.25 14.81 1.12
CA GLU A 126 -14.80 14.52 -0.25
C GLU A 126 -14.79 13.02 -0.54
N CYS A 127 -14.52 12.19 0.48
CA CYS A 127 -14.51 10.74 0.35
C CYS A 127 -15.91 10.15 0.64
N ARG A 128 -16.59 9.67 -0.40
CA ARG A 128 -17.86 8.97 -0.24
C ARG A 128 -17.64 7.52 0.18
N VAL A 129 -18.19 7.14 1.33
CA VAL A 129 -18.19 5.75 1.81
C VAL A 129 -19.52 5.07 1.48
N ILE A 130 -19.47 3.89 0.88
CA ILE A 130 -20.64 3.08 0.54
C ILE A 130 -20.46 1.71 1.16
N LYS A 131 -21.45 1.25 1.95
CA LYS A 131 -21.48 -0.10 2.52
C LYS A 131 -22.35 -1.00 1.66
N LEU A 132 -21.85 -2.19 1.33
CA LEU A 132 -22.59 -3.21 0.59
C LEU A 132 -22.86 -4.37 1.54
N GLU A 133 -24.08 -4.44 2.08
CA GLU A 133 -24.43 -5.41 3.14
C GLU A 133 -25.22 -6.62 2.59
N GLU A 134 -25.69 -6.53 1.34
CA GLU A 134 -26.43 -7.61 0.69
C GLU A 134 -25.48 -8.65 0.09
N ASN A 135 -25.58 -9.89 0.56
CA ASN A 135 -24.82 -11.00 0.03
C ASN A 135 -25.60 -11.71 -1.08
N TYR A 136 -24.98 -11.80 -2.26
CA TYR A 136 -25.54 -12.46 -3.45
C TYR A 136 -24.89 -13.82 -3.76
N ARG A 137 -23.93 -14.27 -2.94
CA ARG A 137 -23.11 -15.48 -3.21
C ARG A 137 -23.59 -16.70 -2.44
N SER A 138 -23.93 -16.53 -1.17
CA SER A 138 -24.20 -17.62 -0.23
C SER A 138 -25.67 -17.69 0.15
N GLU A 139 -26.18 -18.89 0.44
CA GLU A 139 -27.52 -19.06 0.99
C GLU A 139 -27.59 -18.46 2.41
N LYS A 140 -28.78 -17.99 2.79
CA LYS A 140 -29.05 -17.40 4.11
C LYS A 140 -28.52 -18.24 5.27
N GLY A 141 -28.66 -19.58 5.23
CA GLY A 141 -28.17 -20.44 6.31
C GLY A 141 -26.65 -20.38 6.53
N ILE A 142 -25.86 -20.16 5.48
CA ILE A 142 -24.39 -20.00 5.58
C ILE A 142 -24.05 -18.61 6.14
N ILE A 143 -24.75 -17.58 5.67
CA ILE A 143 -24.56 -16.20 6.14
C ILE A 143 -24.91 -16.08 7.63
N ASP A 144 -26.07 -16.62 8.03
CA ASP A 144 -26.53 -16.62 9.42
C ASP A 144 -25.54 -17.37 10.33
N LEU A 145 -24.95 -18.48 9.87
CA LEU A 145 -23.92 -19.20 10.62
C LEU A 145 -22.68 -18.33 10.85
N TYR A 146 -22.17 -17.71 9.79
CA TYR A 146 -20.98 -16.85 9.86
C TYR A 146 -21.21 -15.64 10.78
N ASN A 147 -22.33 -14.94 10.61
CA ASN A 147 -22.69 -13.75 11.39
C ASN A 147 -22.91 -14.04 12.88
N ASN A 148 -23.31 -15.27 13.25
CA ASN A 148 -23.46 -15.67 14.65
C ASN A 148 -22.15 -16.18 15.26
N TRP A 149 -21.19 -16.57 14.43
CA TRP A 149 -19.91 -17.12 14.87
C TRP A 149 -18.87 -16.03 15.14
N MET A 150 -18.86 -14.97 14.33
CA MET A 150 -18.10 -13.75 14.60
C MET A 150 -18.72 -12.93 15.74
#